data_AF-K7GHE8-F1
#
_entry.id   AF-K7GHE8-F1
#
_cell.length_a   1.000
_cell.length_b   1.000
_cell.length_c   1.000
_cell.angle_alpha   90.00
_cell.angle_beta   90.00
_cell.angle_gamma   90.00
#
_symmetry.space_group_name_H-M   'P 1'
#
loop_
_entity.id
_entity.type
_entity.pdbx_description
1 polymer ?
#
loop_
_entity_poly.entity_id
_entity_poly.type
_entity_poly.pdbx_seq_one_letter_code
_entity_poly.pdbx_strand_id
1 'polypeptide(L)'
;MGHSFKCLSQQMVNLADNFQLLTVNTQLQAFAIDGNQFGKVEECSADFNIIFPAVAIFVVVIAGILALILYQVHLKRKSSAYQRI
;
A
#
# COMPACT_ATOMS: atom_id res chain seq x y z
N MET A 1 22.61 1.91 -4.93
CA MET A 1 23.52 2.61 -4.00
C MET A 1 23.28 4.10 -4.15
N GLY A 2 23.26 4.87 -3.07
CA GLY A 2 22.87 6.30 -3.08
C GLY A 2 21.39 6.58 -2.77
N HIS A 3 20.71 5.64 -2.11
CA HIS A 3 19.37 5.85 -1.57
C HIS A 3 19.48 6.25 -0.09
N SER A 4 18.50 7.00 0.40
CA SER A 4 18.33 7.30 1.82
C SER A 4 17.21 6.45 2.41
N PHE A 5 17.40 5.91 3.59
CA PHE A 5 16.35 5.25 4.36
C PHE A 5 15.58 6.30 5.17
N LYS A 6 14.24 6.19 5.22
CA LYS A 6 13.39 7.05 6.05
C LYS A 6 12.36 6.23 6.82
N CYS A 7 12.18 6.55 8.10
CA CYS A 7 11.15 5.95 8.94
C CYS A 7 10.58 6.95 9.94
N LEU A 8 9.29 7.22 9.84
CA LEU A 8 8.54 8.14 10.70
C LEU A 8 8.07 7.45 11.97
N SER A 9 7.72 6.17 11.87
CA SER A 9 7.25 5.34 12.97
C SER A 9 8.30 5.16 14.06
N GLN A 10 7.83 5.00 15.29
CA GLN A 10 8.70 4.68 16.42
C GLN A 10 9.26 3.26 16.28
N GLN A 11 10.57 3.10 16.43
CA GLN A 11 11.24 1.80 16.44
C GLN A 11 12.18 1.70 17.63
N MET A 12 12.16 0.54 18.30
CA MET A 12 13.12 0.20 19.35
C MET A 12 14.15 -0.77 18.77
N VAL A 13 15.41 -0.39 18.80
CA VAL A 13 16.54 -1.24 18.40
C VAL A 13 17.24 -1.72 19.66
N ASN A 14 17.36 -3.02 19.84
CA ASN A 14 18.11 -3.59 20.96
C ASN A 14 19.60 -3.59 20.63
N LEU A 15 20.40 -2.86 21.40
CA LEU A 15 21.86 -2.83 21.24
C LEU A 15 22.55 -3.74 22.27
N ALA A 16 21.97 -3.90 23.46
CA ALA A 16 22.38 -4.85 24.49
C ALA A 16 21.19 -5.21 25.39
N ASP A 17 21.36 -6.17 26.31
CA ASP A 17 20.29 -6.73 27.15
C ASP A 17 19.45 -5.67 27.88
N ASN A 18 20.08 -4.59 28.34
CA ASN A 18 19.43 -3.48 29.04
C ASN A 18 19.65 -2.13 28.34
N PHE A 19 19.96 -2.15 27.03
CA PHE A 19 20.21 -0.93 26.27
C PHE A 19 19.47 -0.97 24.93
N GLN A 20 18.46 -0.11 24.81
CA GLN A 20 17.63 0.04 23.63
C GLN A 20 17.74 1.46 23.10
N LEU A 21 17.79 1.58 21.78
CA LEU A 21 17.75 2.85 21.07
C LEU A 21 16.35 3.06 20.52
N LEU A 22 15.68 4.12 20.99
CA LEU A 22 14.44 4.59 20.39
C LEU A 22 14.76 5.50 19.20
N THR A 23 14.26 5.14 18.04
CA THR A 23 14.35 5.97 16.83
C THR A 23 12.95 6.39 16.38
N VAL A 24 12.78 7.67 16.06
CA VAL A 24 11.54 8.25 15.55
C VAL A 24 11.89 9.32 14.53
N ASN A 25 11.13 9.41 13.43
CA ASN A 25 11.38 10.37 12.35
C ASN A 25 12.84 10.39 11.87
N THR A 26 13.38 9.21 11.61
CA THR A 26 14.77 9.04 11.17
C THR A 26 14.86 9.09 9.65
N GLN A 27 15.89 9.78 9.16
CA GLN A 27 16.32 9.72 7.77
C GLN A 27 17.84 9.59 7.72
N LEU A 28 18.33 8.55 7.04
CA LEU A 28 19.72 8.10 7.09
C LEU A 28 20.22 7.80 5.68
N GLN A 29 21.47 8.11 5.38
CA GLN A 29 22.15 7.66 4.17
C GLN A 29 23.62 7.45 4.47
N ALA A 30 24.16 6.33 3.99
CA ALA A 30 25.57 6.01 4.14
C ALA A 30 26.27 5.99 2.78
N PHE A 31 27.56 6.33 2.79
CA PHE A 31 28.48 6.27 1.65
C PHE A 31 28.15 7.24 0.51
N ALA A 32 27.42 6.80 -0.51
CA ALA A 32 27.22 7.51 -1.77
C ALA A 32 26.28 8.72 -1.60
N ILE A 33 26.78 9.78 -0.99
CA ILE A 33 26.10 11.07 -0.80
C ILE A 33 26.59 12.00 -1.90
N ASP A 34 25.66 12.54 -2.68
CA ASP A 34 25.94 13.50 -3.75
C ASP A 34 25.39 14.88 -3.35
N GLY A 35 26.17 15.93 -3.59
CA GLY A 35 25.76 17.31 -3.32
C GLY A 35 25.34 17.61 -1.88
N ASN A 36 25.82 16.84 -0.89
CA ASN A 36 25.43 16.93 0.52
C ASN A 36 23.90 16.83 0.75
N GLN A 37 23.21 16.09 -0.12
CA GLN A 37 21.76 15.89 -0.10
C GLN A 37 21.42 14.41 0.02
N PHE A 38 20.27 14.12 0.61
CA PHE A 38 19.72 12.78 0.59
C PHE A 38 19.31 12.41 -0.84
N GLY A 39 19.65 11.18 -1.22
CA GLY A 39 19.21 10.58 -2.47
C GLY A 39 17.77 10.10 -2.39
N LYS A 40 17.40 9.16 -3.27
CA LYS A 40 16.04 8.63 -3.34
C LYS A 40 15.66 7.97 -2.01
N VAL A 41 14.46 8.27 -1.51
CA VAL A 41 13.97 7.74 -0.23
C VAL A 41 13.44 6.32 -0.38
N GLU A 42 13.85 5.44 0.54
CA GLU A 42 13.26 4.13 0.81
C GLU A 42 12.59 4.18 2.18
N GLU A 43 11.28 3.96 2.21
CA GLU A 43 10.47 4.02 3.43
C GLU A 43 10.48 2.67 4.16
N CYS A 44 10.41 2.73 5.50
CA CYS A 44 10.30 1.54 6.32
C CYS A 44 8.91 0.90 6.23
N SER A 45 8.82 -0.42 6.43
CA SER A 45 7.53 -1.15 6.44
C SER A 45 6.59 -0.70 7.57
N ALA A 46 7.13 -0.15 8.66
CA ALA A 46 6.33 0.35 9.77
C ALA A 46 5.50 1.59 9.39
N ASP A 47 5.94 2.37 8.40
CA ASP A 47 5.19 3.52 7.87
C ASP A 47 4.10 3.12 6.87
N PHE A 48 3.94 1.82 6.60
CA PHE A 48 2.98 1.33 5.63
C PHE A 48 1.54 1.69 6.05
N ASN A 49 0.89 2.54 5.25
CA ASN A 49 -0.47 2.95 5.48
C ASN A 49 -1.48 1.92 4.93
N ILE A 50 -2.08 1.13 5.82
CA ILE A 50 -3.09 0.09 5.52
C ILE A 50 -4.34 0.67 4.82
N ILE A 51 -4.60 1.98 4.92
CA ILE A 51 -5.78 2.60 4.32
C ILE A 51 -5.76 2.45 2.80
N PHE A 52 -4.61 2.62 2.13
CA PHE A 52 -4.52 2.52 0.67
C PHE A 52 -4.90 1.13 0.13
N PRO A 53 -4.29 0.02 0.58
CA PRO A 53 -4.68 -1.31 0.11
C PRO A 53 -6.12 -1.67 0.53
N ALA A 54 -6.59 -1.23 1.70
CA ALA A 54 -7.96 -1.49 2.15
C ALA A 54 -9.00 -0.83 1.22
N VAL A 55 -8.78 0.43 0.85
CA VAL A 55 -9.66 1.14 -0.09
C VAL A 55 -9.66 0.47 -1.46
N ALA A 56 -8.49 0.06 -1.95
CA ALA A 56 -8.39 -0.64 -3.24
C ALA A 56 -9.21 -1.93 -3.27
N ILE A 57 -9.14 -2.74 -2.21
CA ILE A 57 -9.94 -3.97 -2.07
C ILE A 57 -11.44 -3.65 -2.10
N PHE A 58 -11.86 -2.65 -1.33
CA PHE A 58 -13.26 -2.27 -1.24
C PHE A 58 -13.84 -1.83 -2.59
N VAL A 59 -13.08 -1.03 -3.36
CA VAL A 59 -13.46 -0.60 -4.71
C VAL A 59 -13.62 -1.79 -5.66
N VAL A 60 -12.68 -2.74 -5.63
CA VAL A 60 -12.74 -3.95 -6.48
C VAL A 60 -13.96 -4.80 -6.14
N VAL A 61 -14.27 -4.97 -4.86
CA VAL A 61 -15.45 -5.73 -4.41
C VAL A 61 -16.74 -5.09 -4.91
N ILE A 62 -16.89 -3.77 -4.72
CA ILE A 62 -18.10 -3.05 -5.18
C ILE A 62 -18.24 -3.15 -6.70
N ALA A 63 -17.16 -2.92 -7.44
CA ALA A 63 -17.19 -3.01 -8.90
C ALA A 63 -17.58 -4.42 -9.37
N GLY A 64 -17.06 -5.46 -8.71
CA GLY A 64 -17.42 -6.86 -8.98
C GLY A 64 -18.90 -7.15 -8.74
N ILE A 65 -19.46 -6.66 -7.63
CA ILE A 65 -20.88 -6.83 -7.31
C ILE A 65 -21.76 -6.13 -8.36
N LEU A 66 -21.42 -4.89 -8.74
CA LEU A 66 -22.15 -4.16 -9.77
C LEU A 66 -22.09 -4.86 -11.13
N ALA A 67 -20.92 -5.39 -11.51
CA ALA A 67 -20.76 -6.15 -12.74
C ALA A 67 -21.63 -7.42 -12.75
N LEU A 68 -21.71 -8.15 -11.63
CA LEU A 68 -22.59 -9.32 -11.51
C LEU A 68 -24.08 -8.95 -11.64
N ILE A 69 -24.52 -7.86 -11.01
CA ILE A 69 -25.90 -7.39 -11.12
C ILE A 69 -26.23 -7.05 -12.58
N LEU A 70 -25.37 -6.27 -13.25
CA LEU A 70 -25.55 -5.90 -14.66
C LEU A 70 -25.57 -7.14 -15.56
N TYR A 71 -24.68 -8.10 -15.32
CA TYR A 71 -24.63 -9.35 -16.06
C TYR A 71 -25.95 -10.12 -15.95
N GLN A 72 -26.51 -10.25 -14.74
CA GLN A 72 -27.81 -10.90 -14.54
C GLN A 72 -28.96 -10.17 -15.25
N VAL A 73 -28.99 -8.84 -15.22
CA VAL A 73 -30.00 -8.05 -15.95
C VAL A 73 -29.88 -8.25 -17.46
N HIS A 74 -28.67 -8.22 -18.00
CA HIS A 74 -28.41 -8.47 -19.43
C HIS A 74 -28.84 -9.88 -19.84
N LEU A 75 -28.54 -10.89 -19.01
CA LEU A 75 -28.91 -12.27 -19.27
C LEU A 75 -30.45 -12.46 -19.28
N LYS A 76 -31.15 -11.88 -18.29
CA LYS A 76 -32.63 -11.90 -18.24
C LYS A 76 -33.26 -11.26 -19.47
N ARG A 77 -32.73 -10.12 -19.93
CA ARG A 77 -33.20 -9.45 -21.16
C ARG A 77 -33.01 -10.31 -22.41
N LYS A 78 -31.89 -11.02 -22.54
CA LYS A 78 -31.67 -11.96 -23.66
C LYS A 78 -32.68 -13.10 -23.63
N SER A 79 -32.91 -13.73 -22.48
CA SER A 79 -33.85 -14.85 -22.36
C SER A 79 -35.27 -14.46 -22.79
N SER A 80 -35.75 -13.29 -22.36
CA SER A 80 -37.08 -12.79 -22.75
C SER A 80 -37.24 -12.51 -24.26
N ALA A 81 -36.15 -12.31 -25.00
CA ALA A 81 -36.20 -12.04 -26.43
C ALA A 81 -36.33 -13.32 -27.28
N TYR A 82 -35.88 -14.48 -26.79
CA TYR A 82 -35.96 -15.77 -27.50
C TYR A 82 -37.30 -16.51 -27.29
N GLN A 83 -38.14 -16.05 -26.36
CA GLN A 83 -39.42 -16.69 -26.03
C GLN A 83 -40.63 -16.15 -26.83
N ARG A 84 -40.40 -15.63 -28.04
CA ARG A 84 -41.47 -15.25 -28.98
C ARG A 84 -41.58 -16.26 -30.12
N ILE A 85 -42.17 -17.42 -29.87
CA ILE A 85 -42.77 -18.33 -30.88
C ILE A 85 -44.00 -18.97 -30.24
#